data_AF-A0A0C3PHK9-F1
#
_entry.id   AF-A0A0C3PHK9-F1
#
_cell.length_a   1.000
_cell.length_b   1.000
_cell.length_c   1.000
_cell.angle_alpha   90.00
_cell.angle_beta   90.00
_cell.angle_gamma   90.00
#
_symmetry.space_group_name_H-M   'P 1'
#
loop_
_entity.id
_entity.type
_entity.pdbx_description
1 polymer ?
#
loop_
_entity_poly.entity_id
_entity_poly.type
_entity_poly.pdbx_seq_one_letter_code
_entity_poly.pdbx_strand_id
1 'polypeptide(L)'
;MGALMGGGVGLTIGFIFGSYSILRNGAGPRGFLATLSQYMISSAATFSFFLAIGSVIRNEGDIPPHLQPLSMQFASPLVRSRYEGAMRMRARWEAEKARQQSADS
;
A
#
# COMPACT_ATOMS: atom_id res chain seq x y z
N MET A 1 -0.72 0.77 6.87
CA MET A 1 -0.28 1.53 5.67
C MET A 1 -1.44 1.93 4.75
N GLY A 2 -2.50 1.12 4.61
CA GLY A 2 -3.56 1.39 3.62
C GLY A 2 -4.37 2.68 3.83
N ALA A 3 -4.64 3.08 5.07
CA ALA A 3 -5.37 4.35 5.33
C ALA A 3 -4.60 5.58 4.83
N LEU A 4 -3.30 5.67 5.12
CA LEU A 4 -2.45 6.79 4.68
C LEU A 4 -2.28 6.84 3.16
N MET A 5 -2.03 5.69 2.52
CA MET A 5 -1.95 5.60 1.06
C MET A 5 -3.30 5.91 0.40
N GLY A 6 -4.40 5.38 0.94
CA GLY A 6 -5.76 5.66 0.47
C GLY A 6 -6.14 7.14 0.60
N GLY A 7 -5.68 7.81 1.67
CA GLY A 7 -5.88 9.24 1.86
C GLY A 7 -5.14 10.07 0.83
N GLY A 8 -3.86 9.75 0.58
CA GLY A 8 -3.07 10.46 -0.43
C GLY A 8 -3.62 10.29 -1.85
N VAL A 9 -3.96 9.06 -2.25
CA VAL A 9 -4.55 8.77 -3.56
C VAL A 9 -5.94 9.42 -3.68
N GLY A 10 -6.78 9.31 -2.65
CA GLY A 10 -8.12 9.89 -2.67
C GLY A 10 -8.13 11.41 -2.70
N LEU A 11 -7.20 12.07 -2.01
CA LEU A 11 -7.00 13.53 -2.14
C LEU A 11 -6.59 13.92 -3.57
N THR A 12 -5.69 13.16 -4.20
CA THR A 12 -5.18 13.46 -5.54
C THR A 12 -6.26 13.26 -6.61
N ILE A 13 -6.99 12.15 -6.57
CA ILE A 13 -8.11 11.88 -7.48
C ILE A 13 -9.24 12.89 -7.25
N GLY A 14 -9.56 13.18 -5.98
CA GLY A 14 -10.55 14.19 -5.63
C GLY A 14 -10.17 15.60 -6.08
N PHE A 15 -8.87 15.93 -6.11
CA PHE A 15 -8.38 17.18 -6.67
C PHE A 15 -8.55 17.25 -8.19
N ILE A 16 -8.19 16.19 -8.92
CA ILE A 16 -8.34 16.13 -10.38
C ILE A 16 -9.81 16.20 -10.77
N PHE A 17 -10.64 15.34 -10.17
CA PHE A 17 -12.07 15.27 -10.49
C PHE A 17 -12.83 16.50 -10.00
N GLY A 18 -12.47 17.02 -8.82
CA GLY A 18 -13.03 18.27 -8.29
C GLY A 18 -12.69 19.47 -9.17
N SER A 19 -11.43 19.60 -9.61
CA SER A 19 -11.02 20.68 -10.52
C SER A 19 -11.71 20.56 -11.87
N TYR A 20 -11.83 19.35 -12.42
CA TYR A 20 -12.55 19.09 -13.66
C TYR A 20 -14.06 19.41 -13.55
N SER A 21 -14.70 19.00 -12.44
CA SER A 21 -16.10 19.29 -12.18
C SER A 21 -16.37 20.80 -12.08
N ILE A 22 -15.46 21.56 -11.45
CA ILE A 22 -15.59 23.01 -11.34
C ILE A 22 -15.35 23.72 -12.67
N LEU A 23 -14.37 23.28 -13.46
CA LEU A 23 -14.12 23.82 -14.79
C LEU A 23 -15.30 23.59 -15.74
N ARG A 24 -16.00 22.47 -15.60
CA ARG A 24 -17.11 22.09 -16.49
C ARG A 24 -18.47 22.61 -16.05
N ASN A 25 -18.77 22.56 -14.75
CA ASN A 25 -20.09 22.90 -14.22
C ASN A 25 -20.11 24.27 -13.50
N GLY A 26 -18.96 24.95 -13.43
CA GLY A 26 -18.78 26.18 -12.68
C GLY A 26 -18.53 25.94 -11.19
N ALA A 27 -17.88 26.90 -10.54
CA ALA A 27 -17.80 26.93 -9.09
C ALA A 27 -19.21 27.28 -8.58
N GLY A 28 -19.92 26.29 -8.03
CA GLY A 28 -21.28 26.48 -7.53
C GLY A 28 -21.40 27.61 -6.49
N PRO A 29 -22.59 27.91 -5.98
CA PRO A 29 -22.84 29.06 -5.08
C PRO A 29 -22.04 29.04 -3.77
N ARG A 30 -21.41 27.91 -3.44
CA ARG A 30 -20.52 27.73 -2.27
C ARG A 30 -19.05 28.09 -2.55
N GLY A 31 -18.72 28.50 -3.77
CA GLY A 31 -17.37 28.87 -4.19
C GLY A 31 -16.50 27.68 -4.62
N PHE A 32 -15.34 28.01 -5.21
CA PHE A 32 -14.39 27.05 -5.78
C PHE A 32 -13.82 26.13 -4.70
N LEU A 33 -13.33 26.71 -3.60
CA LEU A 33 -12.62 25.98 -2.55
C LEU A 33 -13.53 25.02 -1.79
N ALA A 34 -14.77 25.41 -1.49
CA ALA A 34 -15.73 24.54 -0.80
C ALA A 34 -16.11 23.32 -1.65
N THR A 35 -16.36 23.54 -2.94
CA THR A 35 -16.70 22.44 -3.86
C THR A 35 -15.50 21.51 -4.03
N LEU A 36 -14.30 22.06 -4.27
CA LEU A 36 -13.07 21.29 -4.46
C LEU A 36 -12.72 20.46 -3.22
N SER A 37 -12.70 21.08 -2.04
CA SER A 37 -12.40 20.39 -0.78
C SER A 37 -13.40 19.28 -0.47
N GLN A 38 -14.67 19.42 -0.87
CA GLN A 38 -15.67 18.39 -0.69
C GLN A 38 -15.41 17.15 -1.57
N TYR A 39 -15.01 17.35 -2.83
CA TYR A 39 -14.57 16.23 -3.69
C TYR A 39 -13.32 15.54 -3.16
N MET A 40 -12.35 16.33 -2.67
CA MET A 40 -11.10 15.84 -2.08
C MET A 40 -11.36 15.01 -0.81
N ILE A 41 -12.15 15.52 0.14
CA ILE A 41 -12.45 14.84 1.40
C ILE A 41 -13.30 13.59 1.17
N SER A 42 -14.32 13.66 0.31
CA SER A 42 -15.17 12.51 0.01
C SER A 42 -14.38 11.34 -0.62
N SER A 43 -13.53 11.66 -1.60
CA SER A 43 -12.67 10.67 -2.25
C SER A 43 -11.61 10.12 -1.28
N ALA A 44 -10.97 10.99 -0.50
CA ALA A 44 -10.01 10.58 0.54
C ALA A 44 -10.65 9.66 1.59
N ALA A 45 -11.87 9.98 2.05
CA ALA A 45 -12.56 9.19 3.06
C ALA A 45 -12.86 7.77 2.57
N THR A 46 -13.43 7.64 1.37
CA THR A 46 -13.81 6.33 0.81
C THR A 46 -12.59 5.45 0.54
N PHE A 47 -11.57 5.97 -0.15
CA PHE A 47 -10.35 5.22 -0.42
C PHE A 47 -9.59 4.90 0.87
N SER A 48 -9.47 5.84 1.82
CA SER A 48 -8.85 5.56 3.12
C SER A 48 -9.60 4.49 3.89
N PHE A 49 -10.94 4.49 3.88
CA PHE A 49 -11.76 3.53 4.59
C PHE A 49 -11.62 2.11 4.02
N PHE A 50 -11.80 1.95 2.71
CA PHE A 50 -11.67 0.63 2.08
C PHE A 50 -10.24 0.09 2.15
N LEU A 51 -9.23 0.94 1.93
CA LEU A 51 -7.84 0.51 2.03
C LEU A 51 -7.41 0.33 3.50
N ALA A 52 -8.04 0.98 4.48
CA ALA A 52 -7.81 0.69 5.89
C ALA A 52 -8.31 -0.71 6.25
N ILE A 53 -9.52 -1.08 5.82
CA ILE A 53 -10.08 -2.42 6.05
C ILE A 53 -9.24 -3.47 5.30
N GLY A 54 -8.93 -3.23 4.03
CA GLY A 54 -8.06 -4.12 3.25
C GLY A 54 -6.65 -4.24 3.84
N SER A 55 -6.15 -3.15 4.43
CA SER A 55 -4.88 -3.17 5.18
C SER A 55 -4.98 -4.03 6.42
N VAL A 56 -6.06 -4.01 7.18
CA VAL A 56 -6.23 -4.88 8.36
C VAL A 56 -6.33 -6.34 7.92
N ILE A 57 -7.11 -6.64 6.89
CA ILE A 57 -7.28 -8.00 6.35
C ILE A 57 -5.97 -8.55 5.78
N ARG A 58 -5.16 -7.71 5.14
CA ARG A 58 -3.86 -8.12 4.56
C ARG A 58 -2.73 -8.15 5.59
N ASN A 59 -2.85 -7.46 6.73
CA ASN A 59 -1.77 -7.25 7.69
C ASN A 59 -1.66 -8.32 8.79
N GLU A 60 -1.82 -9.59 8.44
CA GLU A 60 -1.27 -10.70 9.25
C GLU A 60 0.27 -10.85 9.06
N GLY A 61 0.97 -9.82 8.54
CA GLY A 61 2.34 -9.99 8.03
C GLY A 61 3.35 -8.85 8.22
N ASP A 62 2.95 -7.58 8.34
CA ASP A 62 3.92 -6.49 8.51
C ASP A 62 4.11 -6.16 9.99
N ILE A 63 4.84 -7.04 10.67
CA ILE A 63 5.46 -6.71 11.95
C ILE A 63 6.49 -5.59 11.72
N PRO A 64 6.47 -4.51 12.51
CA PRO A 64 7.42 -3.42 12.36
C PRO A 64 8.86 -3.92 12.60
N PRO A 65 9.87 -3.37 11.89
CA PRO A 65 11.24 -3.91 11.87
C PRO A 65 11.94 -3.99 13.24
N HIS A 66 11.51 -3.18 14.20
CA HIS A 66 12.01 -3.22 15.58
C HIS A 66 11.34 -4.30 16.45
N LEU A 67 10.17 -4.82 16.05
CA LEU A 67 9.48 -5.95 16.71
C LEU A 67 9.62 -7.25 15.92
N GLN A 68 10.29 -7.26 14.77
CA GLN A 68 10.63 -8.47 14.01
C GLN A 68 11.24 -9.59 14.88
N PRO A 69 12.25 -9.34 15.74
CA PRO A 69 12.81 -10.41 16.58
C PRO A 69 11.80 -10.96 17.59
N LEU A 70 10.92 -10.11 18.15
CA LEU A 70 9.89 -10.54 19.10
C LEU A 70 8.77 -11.31 18.40
N SER A 71 8.38 -10.89 17.20
CA SER A 71 7.36 -11.58 16.41
C SER A 71 7.80 -12.95 15.91
N MET A 72 9.10 -13.18 15.67
CA MET A 72 9.57 -14.51 15.27
C MET A 72 9.32 -15.58 16.35
N GLN A 73 9.27 -15.17 17.62
CA GLN A 73 8.88 -16.04 18.74
C GLN A 73 7.37 -16.31 18.77
N PHE A 74 6.53 -15.33 18.45
CA PHE A 74 5.07 -15.44 18.55
C PHE A 74 4.34 -15.68 17.21
N ALA A 75 5.06 -15.71 16.08
CA ALA A 75 4.49 -15.93 14.77
C ALA A 75 4.01 -17.37 14.64
N SER A 76 2.73 -17.50 14.24
CA SER A 76 2.10 -18.76 13.89
C SER A 76 2.97 -19.62 12.96
N PRO A 77 3.01 -20.95 13.12
CA PRO A 77 3.82 -21.86 12.29
C PRO A 77 3.56 -21.70 10.78
N LEU A 78 2.39 -21.19 10.39
CA LEU A 78 2.02 -20.92 9.00
C LEU A 78 2.84 -19.76 8.38
N VAL A 79 3.13 -18.71 9.15
CA VAL A 79 3.96 -17.57 8.70
C VAL A 79 5.43 -17.98 8.59
N ARG A 80 5.89 -18.85 9.51
CA ARG A 80 7.25 -19.43 9.47
C ARG A 80 7.50 -20.22 8.17
N SER A 81 6.50 -20.98 7.71
CA SER A 81 6.60 -21.77 6.46
C SER A 81 6.81 -20.92 5.19
N ARG A 82 6.18 -19.74 5.11
CA ARG A 82 6.29 -18.83 3.96
C ARG A 82 7.67 -18.17 3.91
N TYR A 83 8.19 -17.79 5.08
CA TYR A 83 9.52 -17.21 5.20
C TYR A 83 10.62 -18.21 4.82
N GLU A 84 10.53 -19.46 5.30
CA GLU A 84 11.44 -20.53 4.90
C GLU A 84 11.39 -20.81 3.39
N GLY A 85 10.20 -20.74 2.78
CA GLY A 85 10.02 -20.87 1.34
C GLY A 85 10.75 -19.78 0.54
N ALA A 86 10.61 -18.51 0.97
CA ALA A 86 11.27 -17.38 0.32
C ALA A 86 12.81 -17.48 0.43
N MET A 87 13.33 -17.90 1.59
CA MET A 87 14.76 -18.09 1.81
C MET A 87 15.32 -19.22 0.94
N ARG A 88 14.60 -20.35 0.81
CA ARG A 88 15.02 -21.47 -0.05
C ARG A 88 15.00 -21.12 -1.54
N MET A 89 14.14 -20.20 -1.96
CA MET A 89 14.14 -19.71 -3.35
C MET A 89 15.32 -18.79 -3.63
N ARG A 90 15.64 -17.88 -2.69
CA ARG A 90 16.82 -17.00 -2.81
C ARG A 90 18.13 -17.78 -2.84
N ALA A 91 18.30 -18.75 -1.94
CA ALA A 91 19.49 -19.60 -1.92
C ALA A 91 19.68 -20.40 -3.23
N ARG A 92 18.57 -20.90 -3.81
CA ARG A 92 18.63 -21.57 -5.12
C ARG A 92 19.01 -20.62 -6.25
N TRP A 93 18.45 -19.42 -6.25
CA TRP A 93 18.76 -18.40 -7.26
C TRP A 93 20.22 -17.93 -7.20
N GLU A 94 20.78 -17.79 -6.00
CA GLU A 94 22.19 -17.45 -5.80
C GLU A 94 23.12 -18.58 -6.24
N ALA A 95 22.77 -19.84 -5.96
CA ALA A 95 23.50 -20.99 -6.47
C ALA A 95 23.47 -21.08 -8.01
N GLU A 96 22.34 -20.75 -8.63
CA GLU A 96 22.21 -20.69 -10.09
C GLU A 96 23.08 -19.57 -10.69
N LYS A 97 23.09 -18.39 -10.07
CA LYS A 97 23.96 -17.27 -10.47
C LYS A 97 25.44 -17.61 -10.35
N ALA A 98 25.84 -18.30 -9.28
CA ALA A 98 27.22 -18.73 -9.08
C ALA A 98 27.65 -19.75 -10.16
N ARG A 99 26.75 -20.65 -10.57
CA ARG A 99 27.01 -21.59 -11.68
C ARG A 99 27.15 -20.90 -13.03
N GLN A 100 26.34 -19.88 -13.30
CA GLN A 100 26.44 -19.09 -14.53
C GLN A 100 27.75 -18.29 -14.59
N GLN A 101 28.20 -17.71 -13.48
CA GLN A 101 29.50 -17.02 -13.43
C GLN A 101 30.70 -17.95 -13.65
N SER A 102 30.64 -19.19 -13.15
CA SER A 102 31.71 -20.18 -13.39
C SER A 102 31.71 -20.79 -14.79
N ALA A 103 30.63 -20.65 -15.56
CA ALA A 103 30.53 -21.17 -16.93
C ALA A 103 30.98 -20.15 -17.99
N ASP A 104 31.11 -18.88 -17.60
CA ASP A 104 31.50 -17.74 -18.45
C ASP A 104 32.95 -17.30 -18.20
N SER A 105 33.74 -18.10 -17.46
CA SER A 105 35.18 -17.93 -17.16
C SER A 105 36.00 -19.01 -17.86
#